data_AF-A0A8H7RVS1-F1
#
_entry.id   AF-A0A8H7RVS1-F1
#
_cell.length_a   1.000
_cell.length_b   1.000
_cell.length_c   1.000
_cell.angle_alpha   90.00
_cell.angle_beta   90.00
_cell.angle_gamma   90.00
#
_symmetry.space_group_name_H-M   'P 1'
#
loop_
_entity.id
_entity.type
_entity.pdbx_description
1 polymer ?
#
loop_
_entity_poly.entity_id
_entity_poly.type
_entity_poly.pdbx_seq_one_letter_code
_entity_poly.pdbx_strand_id
1 'polypeptide(L)'
;MGRRLDLILRRKRLEFGAGEAGKQTDDTDCKLLRERDLKLPKALKDMMTLLKNERGSADGLRVVGLLQYGLKMTTIIMDVPYYYVHRITRTNNIEVPSNFEQLPELRKVLYMALTNKAIVLDAMEILRSEPDDNDDLSAVMEPPEEDLYQLPSTFDSPEQSNRTYSCT
;
A
#
# COMPACT_ATOMS: atom_id res chain seq x y z
N MET A 1 -8.79 -17.37 -5.53
CA MET A 1 -9.83 -17.04 -6.53
C MET A 1 -9.75 -15.56 -6.84
N GLY A 2 -9.22 -15.21 -8.02
CA GLY A 2 -9.05 -13.81 -8.45
C GLY A 2 -10.40 -13.18 -8.79
N ARG A 3 -10.63 -11.97 -8.27
CA ARG A 3 -11.85 -11.20 -8.55
C ARG A 3 -11.62 -10.45 -9.86
N ARG A 4 -12.61 -10.46 -10.77
CA ARG A 4 -12.51 -9.74 -12.04
C ARG A 4 -12.48 -8.23 -11.75
N LEU A 5 -11.36 -7.61 -12.12
CA LEU A 5 -11.14 -6.17 -12.10
C LEU A 5 -11.40 -5.63 -13.52
N ASP A 6 -11.80 -4.37 -13.63
CA ASP A 6 -12.13 -3.76 -14.93
C ASP A 6 -10.87 -3.47 -15.74
N LEU A 7 -9.81 -3.05 -15.04
CA LEU A 7 -8.50 -2.77 -15.61
C LEU A 7 -7.44 -3.64 -14.93
N ILE A 8 -6.52 -4.19 -15.71
CA ILE A 8 -5.34 -4.91 -15.20
C ILE A 8 -4.12 -4.44 -16.00
N LEU A 9 -3.09 -3.99 -15.28
CA LEU A 9 -1.79 -3.64 -15.84
C LEU A 9 -0.90 -4.87 -15.75
N ARG A 10 -0.67 -5.52 -16.90
CA ARG A 10 0.06 -6.79 -16.98
C ARG A 10 1.20 -6.73 -17.97
N ARG A 11 2.31 -7.40 -17.64
CA ARG A 11 3.37 -7.73 -18.58
C ARG A 11 3.65 -9.24 -18.52
N LYS A 12 3.49 -9.91 -19.66
CA LYS A 12 3.52 -11.38 -19.75
C LYS A 12 2.54 -12.01 -18.75
N ARG A 13 3.02 -12.75 -17.75
CA ARG A 13 2.23 -13.43 -16.72
C ARG A 13 2.13 -12.65 -15.41
N LEU A 14 2.79 -11.50 -15.30
CA LEU A 14 2.90 -10.73 -14.07
C LEU A 14 2.05 -9.46 -14.12
N GLU A 15 1.32 -9.24 -13.04
CA GLU A 15 0.37 -8.14 -12.89
C GLU A 15 0.97 -7.11 -11.93
N PHE A 16 1.08 -5.86 -12.38
CA PHE A 16 1.73 -4.75 -11.68
C PHE A 16 0.72 -3.69 -11.19
N GLY A 17 -0.55 -3.88 -11.54
CA GLY A 17 -1.60 -2.99 -11.11
C GLY A 17 -2.97 -3.40 -11.61
N ALA A 18 -3.96 -2.72 -11.05
CA ALA A 18 -5.37 -2.96 -11.31
C ALA A 18 -6.15 -1.67 -11.39
N GLY A 19 -7.36 -1.72 -11.89
CA GLY A 19 -8.31 -0.65 -11.69
C GLY A 19 -9.76 -1.07 -11.73
N GLU A 20 -10.58 -0.21 -11.15
CA GLU A 20 -12.02 -0.37 -11.01
C GLU A 20 -12.71 0.91 -11.48
N ALA A 21 -13.80 0.74 -12.21
CA ALA A 21 -14.62 1.82 -12.71
C ALA A 21 -16.06 1.65 -12.24
N GLY A 22 -16.53 2.55 -11.38
CA GLY A 22 -17.92 2.57 -10.94
C GLY A 22 -18.72 3.66 -11.64
N LYS A 23 -20.00 3.36 -11.92
CA LYS A 23 -20.97 4.37 -12.34
C LYS A 23 -21.30 5.26 -11.14
N GLN A 24 -21.38 6.56 -11.37
CA GLN A 24 -21.60 7.59 -10.35
C GLN A 24 -22.77 7.22 -9.43
N THR A 25 -22.46 7.05 -8.15
CA THR A 25 -23.39 6.93 -7.04
C THR A 25 -22.81 7.76 -5.90
N ASP A 26 -23.67 8.35 -5.07
CA ASP A 26 -23.30 9.30 -4.03
C ASP A 26 -22.06 8.87 -3.20
N ASP A 27 -21.27 9.84 -2.72
CA ASP A 27 -20.02 9.58 -1.95
C ASP A 27 -20.26 8.73 -0.67
N THR A 28 -21.53 8.54 -0.27
CA THR A 28 -21.98 7.71 0.87
C THR A 28 -22.45 6.31 0.45
N ASP A 29 -22.26 5.91 -0.81
CA ASP A 29 -22.75 4.61 -1.26
C ASP A 29 -21.83 3.48 -0.81
N CYS A 30 -22.39 2.48 -0.11
CA CYS A 30 -21.65 1.32 0.41
C CYS A 30 -20.87 0.58 -0.68
N LYS A 31 -21.28 0.71 -1.95
CA LYS A 31 -20.59 0.13 -3.11
C LYS A 31 -19.23 0.78 -3.34
N LEU A 32 -19.13 2.11 -3.25
CA LEU A 32 -17.87 2.83 -3.44
C LEU A 32 -16.87 2.47 -2.34
N LEU A 33 -17.32 2.43 -1.08
CA LEU A 33 -16.48 1.97 0.03
C LEU A 33 -16.05 0.52 -0.15
N ARG A 34 -16.96 -0.38 -0.59
CA ARG A 34 -16.62 -1.80 -0.79
C ARG A 34 -15.65 -2.03 -1.95
N GLU A 35 -15.83 -1.32 -3.05
CA GLU A 35 -14.94 -1.43 -4.21
C GLU A 35 -13.58 -0.76 -3.95
N ARG A 36 -13.58 0.44 -3.38
CA ARG A 36 -12.38 1.21 -3.05
C ARG A 36 -11.57 0.64 -1.90
N ASP A 37 -12.22 0.25 -0.80
CA ASP A 37 -11.54 -0.08 0.47
C ASP A 37 -11.37 -1.58 0.68
N LEU A 38 -12.11 -2.43 -0.04
CA LEU A 38 -12.02 -3.89 0.13
C LEU A 38 -11.63 -4.62 -1.16
N LYS A 39 -12.31 -4.35 -2.30
CA LYS A 39 -12.11 -5.10 -3.55
C LYS A 39 -10.73 -4.83 -4.15
N LEU A 40 -10.43 -3.55 -4.39
CA LEU A 40 -9.18 -3.14 -5.04
C LEU A 40 -7.94 -3.42 -4.16
N PRO A 41 -7.90 -3.06 -2.86
CA PRO A 41 -6.79 -3.39 -1.98
C PRO A 41 -6.51 -4.89 -1.88
N LYS A 42 -7.55 -5.72 -1.83
CA LYS A 42 -7.37 -7.18 -1.80
C LYS A 42 -6.72 -7.69 -3.07
N ALA A 43 -7.15 -7.19 -4.22
CA ALA A 43 -6.54 -7.56 -5.50
C ALA A 43 -5.08 -7.09 -5.61
N LEU A 44 -4.78 -5.86 -5.16
CA LEU A 44 -3.40 -5.35 -5.14
C LEU A 44 -2.49 -6.19 -4.23
N LYS A 45 -3.01 -6.65 -3.08
CA LYS A 45 -2.28 -7.55 -2.18
C LYS A 45 -1.99 -8.91 -2.84
N ASP A 46 -2.97 -9.48 -3.54
CA ASP A 46 -2.79 -10.74 -4.26
C ASP A 46 -1.70 -10.58 -5.35
N MET A 47 -1.72 -9.48 -6.11
CA MET A 47 -0.69 -9.16 -7.10
C MET A 47 0.69 -8.95 -6.47
N MET A 48 0.77 -8.20 -5.37
CA MET A 48 2.03 -7.97 -4.63
C MET A 48 2.62 -9.30 -4.14
N THR A 49 1.79 -10.22 -3.67
CA THR A 49 2.23 -11.54 -3.21
C THR A 49 2.82 -12.37 -4.36
N LEU A 50 2.22 -12.30 -5.55
CA LEU A 50 2.75 -12.96 -6.74
C LEU A 50 4.10 -12.37 -7.17
N LEU A 51 4.23 -11.04 -7.19
CA LEU A 51 5.49 -10.36 -7.52
C LEU A 51 6.59 -10.67 -6.49
N LYS A 52 6.24 -10.70 -5.20
CA LYS A 52 7.15 -11.11 -4.13
C LYS A 52 7.65 -12.53 -4.34
N ASN A 53 6.77 -13.47 -4.70
CA ASN A 53 7.15 -14.87 -4.92
C ASN A 53 8.05 -15.03 -6.15
N GLU A 54 7.85 -14.24 -7.20
CA GLU A 54 8.70 -14.28 -8.39
C GLU A 54 10.10 -13.72 -8.11
N ARG A 55 10.21 -12.70 -7.25
CA ARG A 55 11.49 -12.06 -6.91
C ARG A 55 12.22 -12.69 -5.72
N GLY A 56 11.49 -13.29 -4.78
CA GLY A 56 12.01 -13.71 -3.46
C GLY A 56 11.92 -12.62 -2.38
N SER A 57 11.93 -11.34 -2.75
CA SER A 57 11.79 -10.21 -1.82
C SER A 57 10.72 -9.20 -2.25
N ALA A 58 10.08 -8.57 -1.26
CA ALA A 58 9.11 -7.50 -1.47
C ALA A 58 9.72 -6.10 -1.42
N ASP A 59 11.02 -6.00 -1.13
CA ASP A 59 11.64 -4.72 -0.84
C ASP A 59 11.65 -3.77 -2.05
N GLY A 60 11.21 -2.53 -1.88
CA GLY A 60 11.07 -1.56 -2.97
C GLY A 60 9.98 -1.87 -4.01
N LEU A 61 9.25 -3.00 -3.93
CA LEU A 61 8.15 -3.30 -4.84
C LEU A 61 6.93 -2.42 -4.53
N ARG A 62 6.34 -1.87 -5.59
CA ARG A 62 5.13 -1.05 -5.53
C ARG A 62 4.13 -1.50 -6.59
N VAL A 63 2.86 -1.60 -6.19
CA VAL A 63 1.76 -1.98 -7.07
C VAL A 63 0.74 -0.84 -7.09
N VAL A 64 0.19 -0.55 -8.27
CA VAL A 64 -0.70 0.61 -8.48
C VAL A 64 -2.14 0.16 -8.72
N GLY A 65 -3.08 0.80 -8.03
CA GLY A 65 -4.52 0.70 -8.24
C GLY A 65 -5.07 2.00 -8.80
N LEU A 66 -5.85 1.93 -9.88
CA LEU A 66 -6.58 3.07 -10.44
C LEU A 66 -8.06 2.93 -10.13
N LEU A 67 -8.65 4.01 -9.64
CA LEU A 67 -10.03 4.04 -9.22
C LEU A 67 -10.72 5.18 -9.98
N GLN A 68 -11.76 4.87 -10.73
CA GLN A 68 -12.53 5.87 -11.46
C GLN A 68 -14.01 5.79 -11.07
N TYR A 69 -14.56 6.90 -10.60
CA TYR A 69 -15.97 7.02 -10.23
C TYR A 69 -16.56 8.29 -10.86
N GLY A 70 -17.38 8.10 -11.89
CA GLY A 70 -17.86 9.21 -12.71
C GLY A 70 -16.68 9.99 -13.33
N LEU A 71 -16.59 11.29 -13.00
CA LEU A 71 -15.48 12.16 -13.40
C LEU A 71 -14.37 12.25 -12.35
N LYS A 72 -14.48 11.58 -11.20
CA LYS A 72 -13.41 11.56 -10.20
C LYS A 72 -12.48 10.37 -10.45
N MET A 73 -11.17 10.61 -10.41
CA MET A 73 -10.14 9.59 -10.47
C MET A 73 -9.24 9.67 -9.26
N THR A 74 -8.87 8.51 -8.73
CA THR A 74 -7.98 8.37 -7.57
C THR A 74 -6.99 7.26 -7.85
N THR A 75 -5.73 7.46 -7.44
CA THR A 75 -4.74 6.39 -7.46
C THR A 75 -4.51 5.87 -6.04
N ILE A 76 -4.40 4.56 -5.94
CA ILE A 76 -4.01 3.82 -4.74
C ILE A 76 -2.65 3.19 -5.03
N ILE A 77 -1.70 3.36 -4.14
CA ILE A 77 -0.37 2.76 -4.24
C ILE A 77 -0.23 1.82 -3.04
N MET A 78 0.20 0.58 -3.30
CA MET A 78 0.51 -0.39 -2.28
C MET A 78 2.01 -0.67 -2.24
N ASP A 79 2.59 -0.61 -1.06
CA ASP A 79 4.00 -0.87 -0.77
C ASP A 79 4.16 -1.74 0.47
N VAL A 80 5.32 -2.39 0.62
CA VAL A 80 5.64 -3.25 1.75
C VAL A 80 6.81 -2.63 2.51
N PRO A 81 6.56 -1.78 3.53
CA PRO A 81 7.64 -1.16 4.29
C PRO A 81 8.43 -2.18 5.12
N TYR A 82 7.78 -3.19 5.70
CA TYR A 82 8.44 -4.18 6.57
C TYR A 82 7.71 -5.53 6.52
N TYR A 83 8.44 -6.60 6.18
CA TYR A 83 8.01 -8.01 6.13
C TYR A 83 6.60 -8.29 5.57
N TYR A 84 5.59 -8.30 6.45
CA TYR A 84 4.21 -8.67 6.17
C TYR A 84 3.25 -7.48 6.18
N VAL A 85 3.71 -6.30 6.58
CA VAL A 85 2.90 -5.09 6.66
C VAL A 85 2.77 -4.51 5.25
N HIS A 86 1.54 -4.39 4.78
CA HIS A 86 1.23 -3.77 3.49
C HIS A 86 0.65 -2.39 3.77
N ARG A 87 1.32 -1.35 3.29
CA ARG A 87 0.84 0.02 3.40
C ARG A 87 0.11 0.39 2.12
N ILE A 88 -0.96 1.17 2.30
CA ILE A 88 -1.78 1.68 1.21
C ILE A 88 -1.76 3.20 1.30
N THR A 89 -1.18 3.84 0.31
CA THR A 89 -1.17 5.29 0.16
C THR A 89 -2.18 5.68 -0.91
N ARG A 90 -3.00 6.68 -0.63
CA ARG A 90 -4.03 7.17 -1.56
C ARG A 90 -3.70 8.59 -1.96
N THR A 91 -3.82 8.87 -3.25
CA THR A 91 -3.72 10.24 -3.75
C THR A 91 -5.05 10.97 -3.56
N ASN A 92 -5.02 12.29 -3.67
CA ASN A 92 -6.24 13.10 -3.68
C ASN A 92 -7.10 12.77 -4.90
N ASN A 93 -8.41 12.96 -4.78
CA ASN A 93 -9.33 12.82 -5.89
C ASN A 93 -9.05 13.92 -6.92
N ILE A 94 -8.80 13.51 -8.16
CA ILE A 94 -8.61 14.42 -9.30
C ILE A 94 -9.88 14.35 -10.14
N GLU A 95 -10.44 15.50 -10.48
CA GLU A 95 -11.60 15.59 -11.37
C GLU A 95 -11.14 15.67 -12.83
N VAL A 96 -11.74 14.82 -13.65
CA VAL A 96 -11.57 14.79 -15.10
C VAL A 96 -12.45 15.89 -15.68
N PRO A 97 -11.87 16.86 -16.41
CA PRO A 97 -12.63 17.97 -16.94
C PRO A 97 -13.61 17.50 -18.02
N SER A 98 -14.86 17.94 -17.91
CA SER A 98 -15.91 17.69 -18.91
C SER A 98 -16.08 18.85 -19.90
N ASN A 99 -15.65 20.06 -19.50
CA ASN A 99 -15.79 21.29 -20.27
C ASN A 99 -14.45 21.77 -20.81
N PHE A 100 -14.47 22.44 -21.97
CA PHE A 100 -13.26 22.97 -22.61
C PHE A 100 -12.52 24.01 -21.75
N GLU A 101 -13.25 24.80 -20.95
CA GLU A 101 -12.65 25.80 -20.05
C GLU A 101 -11.80 25.16 -18.95
N GLN A 102 -12.12 23.93 -18.55
CA GLN A 102 -11.41 23.17 -17.52
C GLN A 102 -10.32 22.27 -18.10
N LEU A 103 -10.08 22.32 -19.41
CA LEU A 103 -9.03 21.54 -20.07
C LEU A 103 -7.63 21.70 -19.47
N PRO A 104 -7.23 22.87 -18.90
CA PRO A 104 -5.97 22.97 -18.17
C PRO A 104 -5.84 21.99 -17.00
N GLU A 105 -6.94 21.57 -16.37
CA GLU A 105 -6.95 20.58 -15.27
C GLU A 105 -6.67 19.15 -15.75
N LEU A 106 -6.84 18.87 -17.05
CA LEU A 106 -6.49 17.58 -17.67
C LEU A 106 -5.02 17.23 -17.46
N ARG A 107 -4.14 18.25 -17.33
CA ARG A 107 -2.72 18.04 -17.03
C ARG A 107 -2.50 17.22 -15.75
N LYS A 108 -3.37 17.38 -14.74
CA LYS A 108 -3.28 16.63 -13.48
C LYS A 108 -3.60 15.15 -13.70
N VAL A 109 -4.62 14.87 -14.52
CA VAL A 109 -4.99 13.49 -14.91
C VAL A 109 -3.84 12.83 -15.68
N LEU A 110 -3.24 13.55 -16.64
CA LEU A 110 -2.10 13.06 -17.41
C LEU A 110 -0.89 12.83 -16.52
N TYR A 111 -0.60 13.75 -15.59
CA TYR A 111 0.50 13.61 -14.64
C TYR A 111 0.32 12.38 -13.74
N MET A 112 -0.89 12.13 -13.25
CA MET A 112 -1.21 10.92 -12.49
C MET A 112 -1.00 9.65 -13.33
N ALA A 113 -1.47 9.62 -14.57
CA ALA A 113 -1.25 8.47 -15.46
C ALA A 113 0.24 8.20 -15.73
N LEU A 114 1.05 9.27 -15.92
CA LEU A 114 2.49 9.16 -16.08
C LEU A 114 3.18 8.68 -14.80
N THR A 115 2.74 9.13 -13.64
CA THR A 115 3.26 8.69 -12.34
C THR A 115 2.99 7.20 -12.13
N ASN A 116 1.78 6.75 -12.46
CA ASN A 116 1.39 5.33 -12.39
C ASN A 116 2.26 4.48 -13.33
N LYS A 117 2.51 4.99 -14.54
CA LYS A 117 3.42 4.34 -15.49
C LYS A 117 4.84 4.27 -14.95
N ALA A 118 5.36 5.33 -14.34
CA ALA A 118 6.70 5.36 -13.77
C ALA A 118 6.84 4.32 -12.65
N ILE A 119 5.91 4.25 -11.71
CA ILE A 119 5.93 3.25 -10.62
C ILE A 119 5.94 1.82 -11.18
N VAL A 120 5.14 1.54 -12.21
CA VAL A 120 5.10 0.22 -12.85
C VAL A 120 6.42 -0.10 -13.56
N LEU A 121 7.06 0.89 -14.19
CA LEU A 121 8.38 0.71 -14.81
C LEU A 121 9.46 0.45 -13.75
N ASP A 122 9.46 1.19 -12.64
CA ASP A 122 10.37 0.96 -11.51
C ASP A 122 10.21 -0.47 -10.98
N ALA A 123 8.98 -0.92 -10.75
CA ALA A 123 8.71 -2.28 -10.29
C ALA A 123 9.16 -3.35 -11.30
N MET A 124 9.08 -3.07 -12.60
CA MET A 124 9.59 -3.97 -13.64
C MET A 124 11.11 -4.02 -13.69
N GLU A 125 11.78 -2.91 -13.39
CA GLU A 125 13.24 -2.85 -13.33
C GLU A 125 13.77 -3.59 -12.11
N ILE A 126 13.17 -3.35 -10.95
CA ILE A 126 13.46 -4.04 -9.68
C ILE A 126 13.27 -5.56 -9.79
N LEU A 127 12.30 -6.00 -10.60
CA LEU A 127 12.09 -7.42 -10.85
C LEU A 127 13.14 -8.04 -11.78
N ARG A 128 13.79 -7.21 -12.63
CA ARG A 128 14.84 -7.67 -13.54
C ARG A 128 16.22 -7.69 -12.90
N SER A 129 16.45 -6.87 -11.87
CA SER A 129 17.68 -6.94 -11.07
C SER A 129 17.67 -8.23 -10.25
N GLU A 130 18.81 -8.93 -10.25
CA GLU A 130 19.07 -10.06 -9.34
C GLU A 130 18.91 -9.57 -7.88
N PRO A 131 18.45 -10.44 -6.97
CA PRO A 131 18.47 -10.12 -5.54
C PRO A 131 19.92 -9.87 -5.10
N ASP A 132 20.15 -8.78 -4.37
CA ASP A 132 21.42 -8.53 -3.69
C ASP A 132 21.43 -9.45 -2.46
N ASP A 133 22.07 -10.62 -2.58
CA ASP A 133 22.20 -11.64 -1.52
C ASP A 133 23.11 -11.20 -0.36
N ASN A 134 23.24 -9.89 -0.10
CA ASN A 134 23.92 -9.35 1.08
C ASN A 134 22.97 -9.29 2.29
N ASP A 135 22.25 -10.38 2.55
CA ASP A 135 21.64 -10.59 3.87
C ASP A 135 22.73 -11.12 4.81
N ASP A 136 23.60 -10.22 5.28
CA ASP A 136 24.54 -10.52 6.35
C ASP A 136 23.76 -10.68 7.68
N LEU A 137 23.18 -11.88 7.85
CA LEU A 137 22.43 -12.32 9.03
C LEU A 137 23.26 -12.27 10.33
N SER A 138 24.57 -12.04 10.24
CA SER A 138 25.44 -11.88 11.41
C SER A 138 25.06 -10.64 12.24
N ALA A 139 24.63 -9.55 11.61
CA ALA A 139 24.28 -8.30 12.30
C ALA A 139 23.00 -8.40 13.14
N VAL A 140 22.13 -9.38 12.89
CA VAL A 140 20.88 -9.60 13.66
C VAL A 140 21.13 -10.47 14.89
N MET A 141 22.21 -11.24 14.91
CA MET A 141 22.59 -12.10 16.04
C MET A 141 23.44 -11.39 17.09
N GLU A 142 23.97 -10.22 16.77
CA GLU A 142 24.76 -9.42 17.71
C GLU A 142 23.82 -8.50 18.51
N PRO A 143 23.71 -8.69 19.84
CA PRO A 143 22.97 -7.78 20.68
C PRO A 143 23.63 -6.38 20.61
N PRO A 144 22.85 -5.28 20.61
CA PRO A 144 23.40 -3.93 20.62
C PRO A 144 24.36 -3.77 21.81
N GLU A 145 25.52 -3.12 21.60
CA GLU A 145 26.50 -2.89 22.68
C GLU A 145 25.96 -1.98 23.80
N GLU A 146 24.89 -1.22 23.53
CA GLU A 146 24.22 -0.36 24.49
C GLU A 146 22.77 -0.79 24.73
N ASP A 147 22.44 -1.05 26.01
CA ASP A 147 21.08 -1.27 26.51
C ASP A 147 20.23 0.02 26.38
N LEU A 148 19.73 0.29 25.17
CA LEU A 148 18.82 1.41 24.89
C LEU A 148 17.35 1.06 25.16
N TYR A 149 17.06 -0.12 25.71
CA TYR A 149 15.70 -0.53 26.09
C TYR A 149 15.27 0.14 27.40
N GLN A 150 15.10 1.46 27.40
CA GLN A 150 14.26 2.11 28.41
C GLN A 150 12.81 1.68 28.17
N LEU A 151 12.31 0.78 29.01
CA LEU A 151 10.90 0.42 28.99
C LEU A 151 10.06 1.68 29.28
N PRO A 152 8.97 1.91 28.54
CA PRO A 152 8.07 3.02 28.82
C PRO A 152 7.47 2.86 30.22
N SER A 153 7.30 3.97 30.95
CA SER A 153 6.82 4.01 32.35
C SER A 153 5.47 3.34 32.62
N THR A 154 4.76 2.95 31.56
CA THR A 154 3.54 2.14 31.63
C THR A 154 3.79 0.66 31.93
N PHE A 155 5.03 0.18 31.81
CA PHE A 155 5.43 -1.19 32.12
C PHE A 155 5.85 -1.38 33.59
N ASP A 156 6.00 -0.28 34.34
CA ASP A 156 6.27 -0.34 35.77
C ASP A 156 5.02 -0.83 36.51
N SER A 157 5.19 -1.89 37.31
CA SER A 157 4.10 -2.37 38.17
C SER A 157 3.77 -1.32 39.23
N PRO A 158 2.48 -1.07 39.54
CA PRO A 158 2.13 -0.08 40.54
C PRO A 158 2.72 -0.45 41.90
N GLU A 159 3.33 0.54 42.57
CA GLU A 159 3.92 0.36 43.90
C GLU A 159 2.88 -0.22 44.86
N GLN A 160 3.18 -1.36 45.47
CA GLN A 160 2.34 -1.94 46.51
C GLN A 160 2.34 -1.00 47.71
N SER A 161 1.26 -0.24 47.89
CA SER A 161 1.04 0.49 49.13
C SER A 161 0.94 -0.52 50.27
N ASN A 162 1.93 -0.55 51.17
CA ASN A 162 1.87 -1.33 52.40
C ASN A 162 0.73 -0.81 53.28
N ARG A 163 -0.50 -1.26 53.02
CA ARG A 163 -1.63 -1.11 53.94
C ARG A 163 -1.47 -2.19 55.01
N THR A 164 -0.83 -1.83 56.13
CA THR A 164 -0.97 -2.59 57.37
C THR A 164 -2.42 -2.50 57.83
N TYR A 165 -3.17 -3.58 57.64
CA TYR A 165 -4.48 -3.76 58.26
C TYR A 165 -4.26 -4.25 59.70
N SER A 166 -4.44 -3.36 60.68
CA SER A 166 -4.57 -3.76 62.09
C SER A 166 -6.02 -4.19 62.34
N CYS A 167 -6.23 -5.49 62.58
CA CYS A 167 -7.51 -6.01 63.04
C CYS A 167 -7.55 -5.95 64.58
N THR A 168 -8.48 -5.17 65.13
CA THR A 168 -8.94 -5.26 66.53
C THR A 168 -9.91 -6.41 66.70
#